data_AF-A0A1G3ZPQ6-F1
#
_entry.id   AF-A0A1G3ZPQ6-F1
#
_cell.length_a   1.000
_cell.length_b   1.000
_cell.length_c   1.000
_cell.angle_alpha   90.00
_cell.angle_beta   90.00
_cell.angle_gamma   90.00
#
_symmetry.space_group_name_H-M   'P 1'
#
loop_
_entity.id
_entity.type
_entity.pdbx_description
1 polymer ?
#
loop_
_entity_poly.entity_id
_entity_poly.type
_entity_poly.pdbx_seq_one_letter_code
_entity_poly.pdbx_strand_id
1 'polypeptide(L)'
;MRYLLVTKKKKVILPRNVVDRGGYVKVFEQLKIDIKQTQLKSALFVTKELILLYWRIGSILSEKVKKDEWGAKTMERLAKDLKSEFPDISGFSFRNLHYMKKFAENYQDPNYAAAAAQTGWSYGL
;
A
#
# COMPACT_ATOMS: atom_id res chain seq x y z
N MET A 1 -38.59 52.04 47.02
CA MET A 1 -38.05 50.76 47.56
C MET A 1 -37.34 50.02 46.42
N ARG A 2 -36.00 49.96 46.44
CA ARG A 2 -35.17 49.28 45.43
C ARG A 2 -34.86 47.86 45.92
N TYR A 3 -35.23 46.84 45.17
CA TYR A 3 -34.76 45.47 45.39
C TYR A 3 -33.49 45.24 44.58
N LEU A 4 -32.37 44.97 45.26
CA LEU A 4 -31.13 44.49 44.65
C LEU A 4 -31.20 42.96 44.55
N LEU A 5 -31.28 42.42 43.34
CA LEU A 5 -31.07 41.00 43.07
C LEU A 5 -29.55 40.71 43.14
N VAL A 6 -29.09 40.20 44.28
CA VAL A 6 -27.75 39.60 44.39
C VAL A 6 -27.84 38.16 43.88
N THR A 7 -27.50 37.95 42.62
CA THR A 7 -27.38 36.61 42.03
C THR A 7 -26.06 35.97 42.46
N LYS A 8 -26.12 34.96 43.34
CA LYS A 8 -24.96 34.11 43.67
C LYS A 8 -24.55 33.34 42.40
N LYS A 9 -23.44 33.75 41.76
CA LYS A 9 -22.78 32.94 40.74
C LYS A 9 -22.32 31.61 41.38
N LYS A 10 -23.00 30.50 41.06
CA LYS A 10 -22.47 29.15 41.30
C LYS A 10 -21.15 29.04 40.54
N LYS A 11 -20.04 28.91 41.27
CA LYS A 11 -18.73 28.57 40.69
C LYS A 11 -18.84 27.14 40.17
N VAL A 12 -18.99 26.99 38.85
CA VAL A 12 -18.91 25.68 38.18
C VAL A 12 -17.47 25.20 38.36
N ILE A 13 -17.26 24.30 39.30
CA ILE A 13 -16.00 23.58 39.43
C ILE A 13 -16.03 22.54 38.32
N LEU A 14 -15.36 22.82 37.21
CA LEU A 14 -15.08 21.79 36.20
C LEU A 14 -14.32 20.65 36.91
N PRO A 15 -14.76 19.39 36.78
CA PRO A 15 -14.04 18.30 37.42
C PRO A 15 -12.60 18.31 36.92
N ARG A 16 -11.67 18.33 37.88
CA ARG A 16 -10.23 18.20 37.65
C ARG A 16 -10.02 17.04 36.68
N ASN A 17 -9.25 17.24 35.63
CA ASN A 17 -9.05 16.31 34.52
C ASN A 17 -8.53 14.94 35.02
N VAL A 18 -9.43 14.07 35.48
CA VAL A 18 -9.12 12.71 35.88
C VAL A 18 -9.15 11.89 34.60
N VAL A 19 -8.03 11.89 33.89
CA VAL A 19 -7.79 10.84 32.90
C VAL A 19 -7.80 9.55 33.71
N ASP A 20 -8.86 8.74 33.57
CA ASP A 20 -8.86 7.37 34.06
C ASP A 20 -7.66 6.67 33.40
N ARG A 21 -6.56 6.58 34.15
CA ARG A 21 -5.31 6.03 33.62
C ARG A 21 -5.50 4.59 33.15
N GLY A 22 -6.38 3.83 33.78
CA GLY A 22 -6.71 2.48 33.38
C GLY A 22 -7.45 2.44 32.04
N GLY A 23 -8.52 3.22 31.90
CA GLY A 23 -9.28 3.36 30.66
C GLY A 23 -8.47 3.93 29.51
N TYR A 24 -7.69 4.99 29.76
CA TYR A 24 -6.80 5.58 28.76
C TYR A 24 -5.76 4.59 28.24
N VAL A 25 -5.07 3.87 29.12
CA VAL A 25 -4.06 2.87 28.72
C VAL A 25 -4.69 1.75 27.90
N LYS A 26 -5.88 1.26 28.30
CA LYS A 26 -6.61 0.23 27.53
C LYS A 26 -6.98 0.72 26.12
N VAL A 27 -7.52 1.93 26.00
CA VAL A 27 -7.87 2.53 24.71
C VAL A 27 -6.62 2.73 23.85
N PHE A 28 -5.54 3.22 24.44
CA PHE A 28 -4.27 3.42 23.73
C PHE A 28 -3.67 2.11 23.21
N GLU A 29 -3.67 1.05 24.02
CA GLU A 29 -3.21 -0.27 23.59
C GLU A 29 -4.09 -0.86 22.48
N GLN A 30 -5.41 -0.70 22.59
CA GLN A 30 -6.33 -1.14 21.52
C GLN A 30 -6.04 -0.40 20.21
N LEU A 31 -5.92 0.93 20.24
CA LEU A 31 -5.63 1.73 19.05
C LEU A 31 -4.28 1.34 18.42
N LYS A 32 -3.24 1.05 19.22
CA LYS A 32 -1.97 0.54 18.71
C LYS A 32 -2.14 -0.78 17.95
N ILE A 33 -2.93 -1.70 18.49
CA ILE A 33 -3.21 -3.00 17.85
C ILE A 33 -3.94 -2.77 16.52
N ASP A 34 -4.99 -1.96 16.52
CA ASP A 34 -5.80 -1.68 15.34
C ASP A 34 -4.96 -1.04 14.23
N ILE A 35 -4.11 -0.06 14.58
CA ILE A 35 -3.18 0.59 13.63
C ILE A 35 -2.23 -0.44 13.03
N LYS A 36 -1.57 -1.27 13.85
CA LYS A 36 -0.61 -2.28 13.35
C LYS A 36 -1.29 -3.31 12.45
N GLN A 37 -2.46 -3.80 12.84
CA GLN A 37 -3.23 -4.74 12.04
C GLN A 37 -3.66 -4.13 10.70
N THR A 38 -4.05 -2.86 10.71
CA THR A 38 -4.46 -2.14 9.51
C THR A 38 -3.27 -1.95 8.58
N GLN A 39 -2.12 -1.50 9.11
CA GLN A 39 -0.88 -1.37 8.34
C GLN A 39 -0.46 -2.69 7.69
N LEU A 40 -0.52 -3.81 8.42
CA LEU A 40 -0.20 -5.13 7.88
C LEU A 40 -1.16 -5.52 6.74
N LYS A 41 -2.47 -5.34 6.94
CA LYS A 41 -3.47 -5.62 5.90
C LYS A 41 -3.26 -4.77 4.66
N SER A 42 -2.99 -3.47 4.84
CA SER A 42 -2.69 -2.55 3.74
C SER A 42 -1.42 -2.96 2.99
N ALA A 43 -0.35 -3.32 3.69
CA ALA A 43 0.90 -3.77 3.07
C ALA A 43 0.70 -5.06 2.25
N LEU A 44 -0.06 -6.03 2.77
CA LEU A 44 -0.39 -7.26 2.05
C LEU A 44 -1.22 -6.99 0.79
N PHE A 45 -2.22 -6.10 0.89
CA PHE A 45 -3.04 -5.71 -0.25
C PHE A 45 -2.20 -5.03 -1.34
N VAL A 46 -1.38 -4.05 -0.97
CA VAL A 46 -0.48 -3.36 -1.91
C VAL A 46 0.49 -4.34 -2.56
N THR A 47 1.10 -5.25 -1.80
CA THR A 47 2.02 -6.28 -2.33
C THR A 47 1.32 -7.18 -3.35
N LYS A 48 0.08 -7.61 -3.06
CA LYS A 48 -0.73 -8.41 -3.98
C LYS A 48 -1.01 -7.66 -5.28
N GLU A 49 -1.46 -6.42 -5.20
CA GLU A 49 -1.78 -5.61 -6.39
C GLU A 49 -0.54 -5.32 -7.23
N LEU A 50 0.62 -5.06 -6.60
CA LEU A 50 1.88 -4.89 -7.32
C LEU A 50 2.29 -6.15 -8.10
N ILE A 51 2.13 -7.33 -7.50
CA ILE A 51 2.49 -8.59 -8.17
C ILE A 51 1.52 -8.90 -9.32
N LEU A 52 0.23 -8.63 -9.16
CA LEU A 52 -0.74 -8.74 -10.24
C LEU A 52 -0.47 -7.75 -11.38
N LEU A 53 -0.04 -6.53 -11.06
CA LEU A 53 0.38 -5.55 -12.05
C LEU A 53 1.59 -6.04 -12.84
N TYR A 54 2.62 -6.53 -12.16
CA TYR A 54 3.83 -7.06 -12.79
C TYR A 54 3.54 -8.27 -13.67
N TRP A 55 2.65 -9.15 -13.23
CA TRP A 55 2.15 -10.23 -14.05
C TRP A 55 1.48 -9.71 -15.32
N ARG A 56 0.55 -8.75 -15.20
CA ARG A 56 -0.19 -8.20 -16.34
C ARG A 56 0.73 -7.53 -17.36
N ILE A 57 1.69 -6.73 -16.88
CA ILE A 57 2.73 -6.13 -17.74
C ILE A 57 3.49 -7.25 -18.45
N GLY A 58 3.95 -8.25 -17.70
CA GLY A 58 4.63 -9.41 -18.26
C GLY A 58 3.86 -10.12 -19.38
N SER A 59 2.55 -10.33 -19.19
CA SER A 59 1.68 -10.98 -20.17
C SER A 59 1.59 -10.15 -21.46
N ILE A 60 1.38 -8.83 -21.34
CA ILE A 60 1.37 -7.90 -22.48
C ILE A 60 2.70 -7.97 -23.24
N LEU A 61 3.82 -7.92 -22.53
CA LEU A 61 5.15 -7.98 -23.15
C LEU A 61 5.40 -9.33 -23.83
N SER A 62 4.97 -10.43 -23.22
CA SER A 62 5.13 -11.77 -23.80
C SER A 62 4.35 -11.89 -25.10
N GLU A 63 3.10 -11.40 -25.14
CA GLU A 63 2.30 -11.37 -26.36
C GLU A 63 2.95 -10.54 -27.47
N LYS A 64 3.46 -9.36 -27.15
CA LYS A 64 4.12 -8.47 -28.13
C LYS A 64 5.40 -9.07 -28.70
N VAL A 65 6.20 -9.74 -27.87
CA VAL A 65 7.42 -10.43 -28.32
C VAL A 65 7.08 -11.68 -29.13
N LYS A 66 6.07 -12.46 -28.71
CA LYS A 66 5.64 -13.69 -29.43
C LYS A 66 5.08 -13.41 -30.82
N LYS A 67 4.46 -12.25 -31.02
CA LYS A 67 3.96 -11.79 -32.33
C LYS A 67 5.05 -11.15 -33.20
N ASP A 68 6.30 -11.18 -32.74
CA ASP A 68 7.47 -10.55 -33.39
C ASP A 68 7.29 -9.03 -33.62
N GLU A 69 6.36 -8.41 -32.89
CA GLU A 69 6.10 -6.96 -32.98
C GLU A 69 7.23 -6.19 -32.27
N TRP A 70 7.77 -6.76 -31.20
CA TRP A 70 8.67 -6.07 -30.27
C TRP A 70 10.00 -6.81 -30.07
N GLY A 71 11.09 -6.13 -30.41
CA GLY A 71 12.46 -6.55 -30.11
C GLY A 71 13.08 -5.80 -28.92
N ALA A 72 14.36 -6.09 -28.64
CA ALA A 72 15.10 -5.52 -27.51
C ALA A 72 15.10 -3.97 -27.48
N LYS A 73 15.21 -3.31 -28.63
CA LYS A 73 15.21 -1.84 -28.72
C LYS A 73 13.88 -1.23 -28.28
N THR A 74 12.75 -1.84 -28.68
CA THR A 74 11.41 -1.38 -28.29
C THR A 74 11.19 -1.55 -26.79
N MET A 75 11.65 -2.68 -26.23
CA MET A 75 11.63 -2.95 -24.80
C MET A 75 12.48 -1.95 -24.00
N GLU A 76 13.67 -1.58 -24.50
CA GLU A 76 14.54 -0.59 -23.87
C GLU A 76 13.91 0.80 -23.88
N ARG A 77 13.30 1.18 -25.00
CA ARG A 77 12.54 2.44 -25.09
C ARG A 77 11.37 2.45 -24.11
N LEU A 78 10.58 1.39 -24.05
CA LEU A 78 9.46 1.31 -23.10
C LEU A 78 9.94 1.48 -21.65
N ALA A 79 11.05 0.85 -21.26
CA ALA A 79 11.60 1.02 -19.93
C ALA A 79 11.97 2.48 -19.62
N LYS A 80 12.54 3.20 -20.59
CA LYS A 80 12.87 4.63 -20.45
C LYS A 80 11.59 5.46 -20.33
N ASP A 81 10.61 5.21 -21.18
CA ASP A 81 9.34 5.93 -21.18
C ASP A 81 8.58 5.72 -19.85
N LEU A 82 8.47 4.47 -19.37
CA LEU A 82 7.84 4.16 -18.09
C LEU A 82 8.58 4.79 -16.90
N LYS A 83 9.92 4.80 -16.91
CA LYS A 83 10.69 5.45 -15.85
C LYS A 83 10.53 6.98 -15.86
N SER A 84 10.37 7.58 -17.04
CA SER A 84 10.12 9.01 -17.18
C SER A 84 8.72 9.40 -16.70
N GLU A 85 7.72 8.58 -17.00
CA GLU A 85 6.32 8.83 -16.61
C GLU A 85 6.08 8.56 -15.11
N PHE A 86 6.79 7.58 -14.55
CA PHE A 86 6.65 7.17 -13.16
C PHE A 86 7.99 7.25 -12.40
N PRO A 87 8.56 8.46 -12.21
CA PRO A 87 9.89 8.62 -11.63
C PRO A 87 9.98 8.18 -10.16
N ASP A 88 8.87 8.27 -9.43
CA ASP A 88 8.79 7.89 -8.01
C ASP A 88 8.61 6.37 -7.80
N ILE A 89 8.34 5.62 -8.88
CA ILE A 89 8.12 4.18 -8.82
C ILE A 89 9.37 3.45 -9.29
N SER A 90 10.09 2.84 -8.33
CA SER A 90 11.09 1.84 -8.65
C SER A 90 10.41 0.60 -9.25
N GLY A 91 10.97 0.02 -10.31
CA GLY A 91 10.49 -1.26 -10.83
C GLY A 91 10.41 -1.36 -12.36
N PHE A 92 10.50 -0.26 -13.10
CA PHE A 92 10.37 -0.25 -14.57
C PHE A 92 11.71 -0.20 -15.32
N SER A 93 12.76 -0.80 -14.75
CA SER A 93 14.01 -0.97 -15.49
C SER A 93 13.84 -1.98 -16.63
N PHE A 94 14.68 -1.89 -17.67
CA PHE A 94 14.68 -2.85 -18.78
C PHE A 94 14.81 -4.31 -18.28
N ARG A 95 15.68 -4.52 -17.28
CA ARG A 95 15.85 -5.83 -16.63
C ARG A 95 14.56 -6.30 -15.95
N ASN A 96 13.87 -5.41 -15.24
CA ASN A 96 12.63 -5.76 -14.56
C ASN A 96 11.51 -6.06 -15.54
N LEU A 97 11.41 -5.35 -16.66
CA LEU A 97 10.46 -5.71 -17.72
C LEU A 97 10.72 -7.12 -18.28
N HIS A 98 11.99 -7.51 -18.43
CA HIS A 98 12.34 -8.89 -18.78
C HIS A 98 11.92 -9.91 -17.71
N TYR A 99 12.08 -9.58 -16.43
CA TYR A 99 11.61 -10.44 -15.33
C TYR A 99 10.09 -10.55 -15.28
N MET A 100 9.36 -9.44 -15.46
CA MET A 100 7.90 -9.44 -15.56
C MET A 100 7.44 -10.34 -16.69
N LYS A 101 8.07 -10.23 -17.88
CA LYS A 101 7.77 -11.10 -19.03
C LYS A 101 7.97 -12.59 -18.68
N LYS A 102 9.14 -12.94 -18.13
CA LYS A 102 9.43 -14.33 -17.71
C LYS A 102 8.47 -14.83 -16.64
N PHE A 103 8.10 -13.95 -15.70
CA PHE A 103 7.15 -14.26 -14.65
C PHE A 103 5.79 -14.64 -15.24
N ALA A 104 5.25 -13.84 -16.15
CA ALA A 104 4.00 -14.17 -16.84
C ALA A 104 4.10 -15.42 -17.72
N GLU A 105 5.25 -15.66 -18.37
CA GLU A 105 5.50 -16.86 -19.18
C GLU A 105 5.49 -18.14 -18.32
N ASN A 106 6.02 -18.08 -17.10
CA ASN A 106 6.12 -19.22 -16.18
C ASN A 106 4.83 -19.47 -15.39
N TYR A 107 4.02 -18.43 -15.15
CA TYR A 107 2.80 -18.51 -14.36
C TYR A 107 1.62 -17.98 -15.19
N GLN A 108 1.00 -18.83 -16.01
CA GLN A 108 -0.03 -18.39 -16.96
C GLN A 108 -1.38 -18.03 -16.32
N ASP A 109 -1.65 -18.50 -15.11
CA ASP A 109 -2.86 -18.14 -14.36
C ASP A 109 -2.53 -17.09 -13.28
N PRO A 110 -3.19 -15.91 -13.30
CA PRO A 110 -2.95 -14.81 -12.37
C PRO A 110 -3.19 -15.17 -10.91
N ASN A 111 -3.98 -16.21 -10.63
CA ASN A 111 -4.22 -16.69 -9.26
C ASN A 111 -2.95 -17.31 -8.64
N TYR A 112 -2.09 -17.96 -9.43
CA TYR A 112 -0.80 -18.48 -8.95
C TYR A 112 0.22 -17.36 -8.78
N ALA A 113 0.18 -16.35 -9.65
CA ALA A 113 0.99 -15.15 -9.49
C ALA A 113 0.68 -14.43 -8.17
N ALA A 114 -0.60 -14.26 -7.84
CA ALA A 114 -1.05 -13.69 -6.58
C ALA A 114 -0.73 -14.57 -5.35
N ALA A 115 -0.63 -15.89 -5.52
CA ALA A 115 -0.22 -16.80 -4.45
C ALA A 115 1.27 -16.66 -4.12
N ALA A 116 2.14 -16.42 -5.12
CA ALA A 116 3.56 -16.13 -4.90
C ALA A 116 3.79 -14.83 -4.10
N ALA A 117 2.84 -13.88 -4.13
CA ALA A 117 2.87 -12.68 -3.29
C ALA A 117 2.73 -12.97 -1.80
N GLN A 118 2.03 -14.05 -1.44
CA GLN A 118 1.68 -14.36 -0.06
C GLN A 118 2.78 -15.13 0.69
N THR A 119 3.83 -15.57 -0.02
CA THR A 119 4.93 -16.39 0.54
C THR A 119 6.14 -15.58 1.01
N GLY A 120 6.07 -14.25 1.03
CA GLY A 120 7.12 -13.39 1.60
C GLY A 120 8.35 -13.15 0.71
N TRP A 121 8.27 -13.49 -0.58
CA TRP A 121 9.37 -13.29 -1.55
C TRP A 121 9.55 -11.84 -2.03
N SER A 122 8.89 -10.85 -1.43
CA SER A 122 8.95 -9.43 -1.84
C SER A 122 10.18 -8.65 -1.36
N TYR A 123 11.14 -9.28 -0.67
CA TYR A 123 12.36 -8.63 -0.16
C TYR A 123 13.59 -8.76 -1.08
N GLY A 124 13.41 -8.78 -2.41
CA GLY A 124 14.56 -9.03 -3.30
C GLY A 124 14.37 -8.79 -4.81
N LEU A 125 13.49 -7.87 -5.22
CA LEU A 125 13.46 -7.34 -6.60
C LEU A 125 13.52 -5.82 -6.61
#